data_AF-A0A6N9T6S5-F1
#
_entry.id   AF-A0A6N9T6S5-F1
#
_cell.length_a   1.000
_cell.length_b   1.000
_cell.length_c   1.000
_cell.angle_alpha   90.00
_cell.angle_beta   90.00
_cell.angle_gamma   90.00
#
_symmetry.space_group_name_H-M   'P 1'
#
loop_
_entity.id
_entity.type
_entity.pdbx_description
1 polymer ?
#
loop_
_entity_poly.entity_id
_entity_poly.type
_entity_poly.pdbx_seq_one_letter_code
_entity_poly.pdbx_strand_id
1 'polypeptide(L)'
;MSSAMSEEPAPHWPRFMTDKELRAYFGLSERALKRYRDLKEFPQKDVVAGKTDSAAVARFFDWVAGIAERPPRPNSRYLPSSEKPKA
;
A
#
# COMPACT_ATOMS: atom_id res chain seq x y z
N MET A 1 -20.41 35.13 -7.41
CA MET A 1 -19.68 34.71 -6.19
C MET A 1 -19.25 33.27 -6.41
N SER A 2 -17.99 33.05 -6.76
CA SER A 2 -17.46 31.69 -7.01
C SER A 2 -17.03 31.10 -5.67
N SER A 3 -17.75 30.09 -5.20
CA SER A 3 -17.36 29.30 -4.03
C SER A 3 -16.11 28.50 -4.39
N ALA A 4 -14.95 28.92 -3.88
CA ALA A 4 -13.76 28.09 -3.88
C ALA A 4 -14.08 26.83 -3.06
N MET A 5 -14.20 25.69 -3.74
CA MET A 5 -14.08 24.39 -3.10
C MET A 5 -12.72 24.39 -2.40
N SER A 6 -12.72 24.47 -1.08
CA SER A 6 -11.53 24.21 -0.28
C SER A 6 -11.10 22.79 -0.61
N GLU A 7 -10.11 22.64 -1.49
CA GLU A 7 -9.31 21.42 -1.58
C GLU A 7 -8.64 21.27 -0.22
N GLU A 8 -9.30 20.56 0.71
CA GLU A 8 -8.59 19.98 1.85
C GLU A 8 -7.43 19.19 1.24
N PRO A 9 -6.17 19.52 1.55
CA PRO A 9 -5.06 18.76 1.03
C PRO A 9 -5.24 17.34 1.55
N ALA A 10 -5.59 16.42 0.65
CA ALA A 10 -5.71 15.02 0.97
C ALA A 10 -4.44 14.64 1.75
N PRO A 11 -4.55 13.96 2.90
CA PRO A 11 -3.39 13.68 3.73
C PRO A 11 -2.32 13.04 2.84
N HIS A 12 -1.16 13.70 2.72
CA HIS A 12 -0.11 13.21 1.83
C HIS A 12 0.53 11.99 2.48
N TRP A 13 -0.02 10.83 2.18
CA TRP A 13 0.39 9.56 2.75
C TRP A 13 1.75 9.14 2.19
N PRO A 14 2.76 8.87 3.05
CA PRO A 14 4.08 8.52 2.58
C PRO A 14 4.07 7.15 1.89
N ARG A 15 4.88 6.99 0.83
CA ARG A 15 4.97 5.72 0.10
C ARG A 15 5.42 4.57 1.00
N PHE A 16 6.39 4.82 1.87
CA PHE A 16 6.84 3.87 2.89
C PHE A 16 6.22 4.24 4.24
N MET A 17 5.44 3.32 4.78
CA MET A 17 4.65 3.50 6.00
C MET A 17 5.11 2.57 7.11
N THR A 18 5.10 3.07 8.33
CA THR A 18 5.18 2.27 9.55
C THR A 18 3.91 1.42 9.73
N ASP A 19 3.96 0.42 10.62
CA ASP A 19 2.79 -0.40 10.95
C ASP A 19 1.61 0.45 11.47
N LYS A 20 1.90 1.54 12.20
CA LYS A 20 0.87 2.48 12.70
C LYS A 20 0.21 3.25 11.56
N GLU A 21 0.99 3.74 10.61
CA GLU A 21 0.50 4.45 9.43
C GLU A 21 -0.27 3.52 8.50
N LEU A 22 0.21 2.31 8.25
CA LEU A 22 -0.51 1.29 7.46
C LEU A 22 -1.88 0.98 8.06
N ARG A 23 -1.96 0.85 9.39
CA ARG A 23 -3.23 0.60 10.08
C ARG A 23 -4.21 1.75 9.90
N ALA A 24 -3.74 3.00 10.05
CA ALA A 24 -4.57 4.17 9.86
C ALA A 24 -5.03 4.31 8.39
N TYR A 25 -4.10 4.11 7.45
CA TYR A 25 -4.35 4.29 6.02
C TYR A 25 -5.31 3.25 5.44
N PHE A 26 -5.12 1.96 5.77
CA PHE A 26 -5.97 0.86 5.29
C PHE A 26 -7.13 0.52 6.23
N GLY A 27 -7.30 1.25 7.34
CA GLY A 27 -8.37 0.98 8.32
C GLY A 27 -8.23 -0.38 9.03
N LEU A 28 -7.00 -0.85 9.25
CA LEU A 28 -6.72 -2.17 9.81
C LEU A 28 -6.59 -2.13 11.34
N SER A 29 -7.18 -3.14 11.99
CA SER A 29 -6.86 -3.43 13.39
C SER A 29 -5.44 -4.01 13.52
N GLU A 30 -4.85 -3.92 14.72
CA GLU A 30 -3.55 -4.52 15.01
C GLU A 30 -3.53 -6.03 14.76
N ARG A 31 -4.61 -6.71 15.15
CA ARG A 31 -4.77 -8.16 14.96
C ARG A 31 -4.84 -8.52 13.48
N ALA A 32 -5.53 -7.71 12.67
CA ALA A 32 -5.59 -7.91 11.23
C ALA A 32 -4.21 -7.76 10.59
N LEU A 33 -3.49 -6.67 10.91
CA LEU A 33 -2.15 -6.46 10.38
C LEU A 33 -1.20 -7.59 10.78
N LYS A 34 -1.26 -8.07 12.03
CA LYS A 34 -0.45 -9.21 12.48
C LYS A 34 -0.73 -10.48 11.67
N ARG A 35 -2.01 -10.82 11.47
CA ARG A 35 -2.39 -11.99 10.64
C ARG A 35 -1.88 -11.87 9.21
N TYR A 36 -1.95 -10.68 8.62
CA TYR A 36 -1.42 -10.47 7.28
C TYR A 36 0.10 -10.60 7.24
N ARG A 37 0.82 -10.10 8.25
CA ARG A 37 2.28 -10.26 8.36
C ARG A 37 2.74 -11.72 8.43
N ASP A 38 1.91 -12.61 8.97
CA ASP A 38 2.20 -14.04 9.01
C ASP A 38 2.05 -14.72 7.63
N LEU A 39 1.40 -14.06 6.66
CA LEU A 39 1.30 -14.54 5.28
C LEU A 39 2.60 -14.25 4.52
N LYS A 40 3.06 -15.23 3.74
CA LYS A 40 4.29 -15.09 2.93
C LYS A 40 4.11 -14.12 1.76
N GLU A 41 2.87 -13.94 1.33
CA GLU A 41 2.44 -13.10 0.23
C GLU A 41 2.28 -11.63 0.65
N PHE A 42 2.19 -11.35 1.96
CA PHE A 42 2.07 -9.99 2.44
C PHE A 42 3.40 -9.25 2.34
N PRO A 43 3.41 -7.98 1.90
CA PRO A 43 4.62 -7.19 1.78
C PRO A 43 5.40 -7.13 3.09
N GLN A 44 6.68 -7.49 3.02
CA GLN A 44 7.54 -7.55 4.19
C GLN A 44 7.96 -6.15 4.65
N LYS A 45 8.36 -6.06 5.92
CA LYS A 45 8.88 -4.82 6.49
C LYS A 45 10.35 -4.69 6.13
N ASP A 46 10.74 -3.52 5.63
CA ASP A 46 12.14 -3.18 5.52
C ASP A 46 12.74 -3.15 6.92
N VAL A 47 13.73 -4.00 7.17
CA VAL A 47 14.35 -4.17 8.49
C VAL A 47 15.21 -2.97 8.88
N VAL A 48 15.76 -2.25 7.89
CA VAL A 48 16.60 -1.07 8.10
C VAL A 48 15.74 0.16 8.37
N ALA A 49 14.70 0.36 7.55
CA ALA A 49 13.84 1.53 7.66
C ALA A 49 12.65 1.36 8.63
N GLY A 50 12.32 0.13 9.02
CA GLY A 50 11.15 -0.18 9.84
C GLY A 50 9.82 0.15 9.17
N LYS A 51 9.80 0.21 7.84
CA LYS A 51 8.65 0.64 7.02
C LYS A 51 8.30 -0.38 5.96
N THR A 52 7.09 -0.30 5.44
CA THR A 52 6.57 -1.15 4.36
C THR A 52 6.02 -0.27 3.25
N ASP A 53 6.23 -0.68 2.00
CA ASP A 53 5.69 0.00 0.83
C ASP A 53 4.16 -0.13 0.80
N SER A 54 3.47 0.99 1.01
CA SER A 54 2.02 1.09 1.02
C SER A 54 1.40 0.67 -0.32
N ALA A 55 2.06 0.90 -1.45
CA ALA A 55 1.54 0.49 -2.75
C ALA A 55 1.64 -1.03 -2.96
N ALA A 56 2.65 -1.68 -2.37
CA ALA A 56 2.70 -3.13 -2.37
C ALA A 56 1.56 -3.71 -1.52
N VAL A 57 1.22 -3.05 -0.41
CA VAL A 57 0.09 -3.46 0.46
C VAL A 57 -1.25 -3.23 -0.23
N ALA A 58 -1.42 -2.12 -0.95
CA ALA A 58 -2.61 -1.88 -1.76
C ALA A 58 -2.83 -3.00 -2.80
N ARG A 59 -1.78 -3.38 -3.53
CA ARG A 59 -1.84 -4.49 -4.50
C ARG A 59 -2.15 -5.85 -3.85
N PHE A 60 -1.67 -6.08 -2.63
CA PHE A 60 -2.05 -7.26 -1.87
C PHE A 60 -3.55 -7.28 -1.62
N PHE A 61 -4.13 -6.14 -1.21
CA PHE A 61 -5.57 -6.05 -1.02
C PHE A 61 -6.36 -6.15 -2.32
N ASP A 62 -5.88 -5.58 -3.43
CA ASP A 62 -6.50 -5.77 -4.74
C ASP A 62 -6.54 -7.25 -5.13
N TRP A 63 -5.46 -7.99 -4.85
CA TRP A 63 -5.41 -9.43 -5.10
C TRP A 63 -6.37 -10.21 -4.19
N VAL A 64 -6.39 -9.90 -2.89
CA VAL A 64 -7.33 -10.52 -1.93
C VAL A 64 -8.79 -10.22 -2.30
N ALA A 65 -9.07 -9.05 -2.86
CA ALA A 65 -10.39 -8.65 -3.35
C ALA A 65 -10.74 -9.26 -4.71
N GLY A 66 -9.83 -9.99 -5.36
CA GLY A 66 -10.03 -10.55 -6.70
C GLY A 66 -9.97 -9.52 -7.84
N ILE A 67 -9.51 -8.30 -7.57
CA ILE A 67 -9.32 -7.23 -8.55
C ILE A 67 -8.03 -7.46 -9.35
N ALA A 68 -6.98 -7.97 -8.70
CA ALA A 68 -5.72 -8.32 -9.34
C ALA A 68 -5.61 -9.83 -9.59
N GLU A 69 -5.15 -10.23 -10.78
CA GLU A 69 -5.02 -11.64 -11.18
C GLU A 69 -3.88 -12.39 -10.46
N ARG A 70 -2.92 -11.68 -9.85
CA ARG A 70 -1.71 -12.28 -9.28
C ARG A 70 -1.34 -11.67 -7.93
N PRO A 71 -0.80 -12.48 -6.99
CA PRO A 71 -0.29 -11.96 -5.73
C PRO A 71 0.91 -11.04 -5.97
N PRO A 72 1.10 -10.00 -5.14
CA PRO A 72 2.29 -9.17 -5.20
C PRO A 72 3.53 -10.03 -4.90
N ARG A 73 4.59 -9.86 -5.69
CA ARG A 73 5.81 -10.65 -5.52
C ARG A 73 6.50 -10.27 -4.20
N PRO A 74 6.89 -11.24 -3.36
CA PRO A 74 7.40 -11.00 -2.00
C PRO A 74 8.71 -10.19 -1.92
N ASN A 75 9.43 -10.01 -3.03
CA ASN A 75 10.72 -9.31 -3.09
C ASN A 75 10.92 -8.50 -4.36
N SER A 76 9.84 -8.10 -5.05
CA SER A 76 10.04 -7.19 -6.17
C SER A 76 10.48 -5.85 -5.60
N ARG A 77 11.79 -5.59 -5.62
CA ARG A 77 12.30 -4.21 -5.75
C ARG A 77 11.36 -3.52 -6.71
N TYR A 78 10.72 -2.47 -6.22
CA TYR A 78 9.78 -1.72 -7.01
C TYR A 78 10.54 -1.20 -8.24
N LEU A 79 10.34 -1.87 -9.37
CA LEU A 79 10.56 -1.27 -10.67
C LEU A 79 9.26 -0.53 -10.94
N PRO A 80 9.24 0.81 -10.94
CA PRO A 80 8.11 1.51 -11.50
C PRO A 80 7.90 0.93 -12.88
N SER A 81 6.72 0.35 -13.12
CA SER A 81 6.27 0.16 -14.48
C SER A 81 6.04 1.58 -15.00
N SER A 82 7.11 2.21 -15.48
CA SER A 82 6.98 3.32 -16.42
C SER A 82 5.99 2.85 -17.46
N GLU A 83 4.97 3.68 -17.64
CA GLU A 83 3.86 3.52 -18.57
C GLU A 83 4.24 2.65 -19.75
N LYS A 84 3.51 1.55 -19.95
CA LYS A 84 3.46 0.99 -21.30
C LYS A 84 2.87 2.11 -22.17
N PRO A 85 3.60 2.68 -23.15
CA PRO A 85 2.94 3.52 -24.12
C PRO A 85 1.87 2.67 -24.79
N LYS A 86 0.65 3.20 -24.74
CA LYS A 86 -0.52 2.67 -25.40
C LYS A 86 -0.36 2.93 -26.90
N ALA A 87 -0.36 1.83 -27.67
CA ALA A 87 -0.51 1.71 -29.13
C ALA A 87 0.59 2.33 -30.00
#